data_AF-A0A370TX10-F1
#
_entry.id   AF-A0A370TX10-F1
#
_cell.length_a   1.000
_cell.length_b   1.000
_cell.length_c   1.000
_cell.angle_alpha   90.00
_cell.angle_beta   90.00
_cell.angle_gamma   90.00
#
_symmetry.space_group_name_H-M   'P 1'
#
loop_
_entity.id
_entity.type
_entity.pdbx_description
1 polymer ?
#
loop_
_entity_poly.entity_id
_entity_poly.type
_entity_poly.pdbx_seq_one_letter_code
_entity_poly.pdbx_strand_id
1 'polypeptide(L)'
;MEKTALQPLPAPFCNLSMLPRVEVRKVISDLSLLQVLQTVSYNNEYLNDCIFTQAAYQRIFPSKTDPWNLVELFNLHQEICKFRSKALTGPNSPSRSSALSCTLGTTSQVKPEDVRNHLVRQIKATVHLNPFERDVLLAHTPSPYRIIRLGDPLEDLVARWVWIKKAITNMNKAKERQLNTVADLISEYPGMVMLKSRLDPSQTSPRPSTAHMSTRFKINAKRAAKNTRYPRMRPHKCFRGVDFIELIPYDRYLLLFLETLEKYPPESPDLDISGRLQKIALKEDGDKAQPFQYPEDISANLEVVMNGLMYVYTGSPLLVVPRIQWPENEALESSGRNQSPVFLIDAGCHSQNIPVGIHRCVARRFKPYDDREYDWLKAFLKVVTWMEENLGISGEKGTDVQPSSPRQV
;
A
#
# COMPACT_ATOMS: atom_id res chain seq x y z
N MET A 1 -28.51 1.14 -7.44
CA MET A 1 -28.07 0.28 -6.32
C MET A 1 -28.01 -1.14 -6.83
N GLU A 2 -26.86 -1.79 -6.82
CA GLU A 2 -26.82 -3.26 -6.93
C GLU A 2 -27.73 -3.82 -5.82
N LYS A 3 -28.65 -4.73 -6.18
CA LYS A 3 -29.49 -5.43 -5.21
C LYS A 3 -28.55 -6.01 -4.16
N THR A 4 -28.60 -5.47 -2.94
CA THR A 4 -27.89 -6.02 -1.78
C THR A 4 -28.23 -7.50 -1.73
N ALA A 5 -27.25 -8.37 -1.96
CA ALA A 5 -27.46 -9.81 -1.90
C ALA A 5 -28.13 -10.14 -0.56
N LEU A 6 -29.28 -10.82 -0.61
CA LEU A 6 -30.04 -11.23 0.57
C LEU A 6 -29.07 -11.93 1.54
N GLN A 7 -28.84 -11.33 2.70
CA GLN A 7 -28.07 -12.00 3.75
C GLN A 7 -28.89 -13.22 4.19
N PRO A 8 -28.31 -14.44 4.21
CA PRO A 8 -29.05 -15.61 4.66
C PRO A 8 -29.55 -15.39 6.08
N LEU A 9 -30.83 -15.67 6.32
CA LEU A 9 -31.43 -15.54 7.65
C LEU A 9 -30.66 -16.44 8.62
N PRO A 10 -30.14 -15.91 9.74
CA PRO A 10 -29.55 -16.76 10.77
C PRO A 10 -30.60 -17.69 11.38
N ALA A 11 -30.18 -18.89 11.82
CA ALA A 11 -31.08 -19.93 12.36
C ALA A 11 -32.11 -19.43 13.41
N PRO A 12 -31.79 -18.52 14.35
CA PRO A 12 -32.77 -17.97 15.28
C PRO A 12 -33.92 -17.23 14.59
N PHE A 13 -33.65 -16.52 13.48
CA PHE A 13 -34.66 -15.80 12.73
C PHE A 13 -35.49 -16.73 11.84
N CYS A 14 -34.91 -17.82 11.34
CA CYS A 14 -35.66 -18.88 10.64
C CYS A 14 -36.71 -19.49 11.58
N ASN A 15 -36.29 -19.82 12.80
CA ASN A 15 -37.19 -20.39 13.82
C ASN A 15 -38.31 -19.41 14.19
N LEU A 16 -38.00 -18.11 14.33
CA LEU A 16 -39.01 -17.08 14.55
C LEU A 16 -40.03 -17.00 13.42
N SER A 17 -39.61 -17.16 12.16
CA SER A 17 -40.53 -17.11 11.01
C SER A 17 -41.51 -18.29 10.94
N MET A 18 -41.26 -19.37 11.68
CA MET A 18 -42.15 -20.54 11.76
C MET A 18 -43.17 -20.47 12.90
N LEU A 19 -43.04 -19.49 13.80
CA LEU A 19 -43.98 -19.31 14.91
C LEU A 19 -45.23 -18.55 14.46
N PRO A 20 -46.39 -18.76 15.10
CA PRO A 20 -47.58 -17.99 14.79
C PRO A 20 -47.40 -16.51 15.17
N ARG A 21 -48.19 -15.64 14.52
CA ARG A 21 -48.02 -14.17 14.57
C ARG A 21 -48.05 -13.61 16.00
N VAL A 22 -48.82 -14.23 16.89
CA VAL A 22 -49.00 -13.76 18.27
C VAL A 22 -47.72 -13.98 19.07
N GLU A 23 -47.10 -15.13 18.94
CA GLU A 23 -45.85 -15.53 19.58
C GLU A 23 -44.68 -14.69 19.06
N VAL A 24 -44.63 -14.48 17.74
CA VAL A 24 -43.62 -13.64 17.09
C VAL A 24 -43.68 -12.21 17.61
N ARG A 25 -44.88 -11.61 17.69
CA ARG A 25 -45.07 -10.25 18.22
C ARG A 25 -44.67 -10.12 19.69
N LYS A 26 -44.92 -11.15 20.52
CA LYS A 26 -44.47 -11.19 21.92
C LYS A 26 -42.94 -11.18 22.01
N VAL A 27 -42.27 -12.00 21.20
CA VAL A 27 -40.80 -11.99 21.18
C VAL A 27 -40.26 -10.65 20.68
N ILE A 28 -40.85 -10.08 19.62
CA ILE A 28 -40.42 -8.78 19.08
C ILE A 28 -40.57 -7.64 20.10
N SER A 29 -41.60 -7.63 20.95
CA SER A 29 -41.74 -6.58 21.98
C SER A 29 -40.57 -6.55 22.98
N ASP A 30 -39.94 -7.70 23.21
CA ASP A 30 -38.81 -7.84 24.12
C ASP A 30 -37.47 -7.54 23.44
N LEU A 31 -37.46 -7.41 22.11
CA LEU A 31 -36.26 -7.05 21.36
C LEU A 31 -35.94 -5.56 21.54
N SER A 32 -34.63 -5.28 21.61
CA SER A 32 -34.10 -3.93 21.47
C SER A 32 -34.33 -3.38 20.05
N LEU A 33 -34.41 -2.06 19.92
CA LEU A 33 -34.53 -1.43 18.60
C LEU A 33 -33.39 -1.83 17.65
N LEU A 34 -32.18 -2.05 18.17
CA LEU A 34 -31.06 -2.60 17.41
C LEU A 34 -31.36 -3.98 16.83
N GLN A 35 -31.92 -4.90 17.64
CA GLN A 35 -32.30 -6.25 17.21
C GLN A 35 -33.46 -6.21 16.22
N VAL A 36 -34.40 -5.28 16.38
CA VAL A 36 -35.48 -5.07 15.40
C VAL A 36 -34.92 -4.58 14.06
N LEU A 37 -34.06 -3.56 14.05
CA LEU A 37 -33.39 -3.09 12.82
C LEU A 37 -32.57 -4.21 12.16
N GLN A 38 -31.90 -5.04 12.96
CA GLN A 38 -31.18 -6.22 12.49
C GLN A 38 -32.11 -7.31 11.96
N THR A 39 -33.34 -7.41 12.45
CA THR A 39 -34.33 -8.37 11.93
C THR A 39 -34.87 -7.91 10.58
N VAL A 40 -35.22 -6.62 10.48
CA VAL A 40 -35.74 -6.02 9.25
C VAL A 40 -34.68 -5.98 8.14
N SER A 41 -33.39 -5.86 8.48
CA SER A 41 -32.32 -5.87 7.48
C SER A 41 -32.17 -7.18 6.70
N TYR A 42 -32.71 -8.29 7.20
CA TYR A 42 -32.76 -9.55 6.45
C TYR A 42 -33.89 -9.60 5.41
N ASN A 43 -34.75 -8.58 5.37
CA ASN A 43 -35.83 -8.43 4.39
C ASN A 43 -36.78 -9.63 4.30
N ASN A 44 -37.19 -10.19 5.44
CA ASN A 44 -38.18 -11.26 5.49
C ASN A 44 -39.59 -10.66 5.57
N GLU A 45 -40.43 -10.95 4.57
CA GLU A 45 -41.78 -10.38 4.46
C GLU A 45 -42.67 -10.65 5.69
N TYR A 46 -42.64 -11.88 6.22
CA TYR A 46 -43.45 -12.27 7.36
C TYR A 46 -43.04 -11.55 8.65
N LEU A 47 -41.73 -11.50 8.94
CA LEU A 47 -41.21 -10.80 10.12
C LEU A 47 -41.43 -9.29 10.00
N ASN A 48 -41.23 -8.72 8.80
CA ASN A 48 -41.49 -7.31 8.53
C ASN A 48 -42.96 -6.96 8.79
N ASP A 49 -43.92 -7.77 8.31
CA ASP A 49 -45.34 -7.58 8.59
C ASP A 49 -45.62 -7.63 10.10
N CYS A 50 -45.04 -8.61 10.81
CA CYS A 50 -45.20 -8.74 12.26
C CYS A 50 -44.67 -7.53 13.04
N ILE A 51 -43.54 -6.95 12.61
CA ILE A 51 -42.91 -5.77 13.23
C ILE A 51 -43.73 -4.50 12.92
N PHE A 52 -44.06 -4.25 11.65
CA PHE A 52 -44.73 -3.01 11.22
C PHE A 52 -46.19 -2.90 11.66
N THR A 53 -46.83 -4.04 11.95
CA THR A 53 -48.21 -4.07 12.48
C THR A 53 -48.28 -3.91 14.01
N GLN A 54 -47.14 -3.87 14.71
CA GLN A 54 -47.11 -3.74 16.16
C GLN A 54 -47.27 -2.27 16.59
N ALA A 55 -48.21 -2.01 17.50
CA ALA A 55 -48.53 -0.66 17.98
C ALA A 55 -47.32 0.08 18.57
N ALA A 56 -46.42 -0.63 19.28
CA ALA A 56 -45.19 -0.05 19.81
C ALA A 56 -44.25 0.46 18.71
N TYR A 57 -44.13 -0.28 17.60
CA TYR A 57 -43.31 0.13 16.46
C TYR A 57 -43.94 1.32 15.71
N GLN A 58 -45.26 1.32 15.52
CA GLN A 58 -45.99 2.41 14.87
C GLN A 58 -45.93 3.74 15.64
N ARG A 59 -45.79 3.67 16.98
CA ARG A 59 -45.54 4.87 17.80
C ARG A 59 -44.17 5.48 17.53
N ILE A 60 -43.17 4.64 17.29
CA ILE A 60 -41.83 5.09 16.93
C ILE A 60 -41.85 5.61 15.50
N PHE A 61 -42.45 4.89 14.53
CA PHE A 61 -42.44 5.29 13.12
C PHE A 61 -43.86 5.59 12.62
N PRO A 62 -44.31 6.85 12.69
CA PRO A 62 -45.66 7.24 12.26
C PRO A 62 -45.84 7.11 10.75
N SER A 63 -44.77 7.34 9.97
CA SER A 63 -44.77 7.21 8.52
C SER A 63 -44.33 5.81 8.09
N LYS A 64 -44.91 5.33 6.97
CA LYS A 64 -44.50 4.07 6.32
C LYS A 64 -43.11 4.14 5.68
N THR A 65 -42.59 5.33 5.38
CA THR A 65 -41.29 5.53 4.71
C THR A 65 -40.11 5.64 5.68
N ASP A 66 -40.34 6.13 6.89
CA ASP A 66 -39.28 6.37 7.88
C ASP A 66 -38.54 5.10 8.34
N PRO A 67 -39.22 3.95 8.53
CA PRO A 67 -38.58 2.68 8.85
C PRO A 67 -37.52 2.28 7.81
N TRP A 68 -37.85 2.42 6.53
CA TRP A 68 -36.98 1.99 5.43
C TRP A 68 -35.73 2.85 5.32
N ASN A 69 -35.88 4.17 5.44
CA ASN A 69 -34.74 5.10 5.48
C ASN A 69 -33.80 4.77 6.66
N LEU A 70 -34.35 4.39 7.81
CA LEU A 70 -33.56 4.02 8.98
C LEU A 70 -32.88 2.65 8.79
N VAL A 71 -33.56 1.70 8.16
CA VAL A 71 -33.01 0.38 7.82
C VAL A 71 -31.87 0.51 6.81
N GLU A 72 -31.97 1.38 5.81
CA GLU A 72 -30.88 1.64 4.87
C GLU A 72 -29.66 2.27 5.56
N LEU A 73 -29.87 3.24 6.44
CA LEU A 73 -28.81 3.80 7.29
C LEU A 73 -28.16 2.72 8.17
N PHE A 74 -28.98 1.85 8.77
CA PHE A 74 -28.49 0.75 9.60
C PHE A 74 -27.69 -0.26 8.78
N ASN A 75 -28.14 -0.62 7.58
CA ASN A 75 -27.45 -1.51 6.66
C ASN A 75 -26.08 -0.94 6.27
N LEU A 76 -26.01 0.36 5.96
CA LEU A 76 -24.74 1.04 5.68
C LEU A 76 -23.81 0.99 6.89
N HIS A 77 -24.31 1.28 8.10
CA HIS A 77 -23.54 1.17 9.34
C HIS A 77 -23.03 -0.26 9.60
N GLN A 78 -23.87 -1.27 9.34
CA GLN A 78 -23.53 -2.68 9.49
C GLN A 78 -22.42 -3.09 8.51
N GLU A 79 -22.54 -2.67 7.26
CA GLU A 79 -21.54 -2.91 6.23
C GLU A 79 -20.19 -2.27 6.62
N ILE A 80 -20.21 -1.01 7.07
CA ILE A 80 -19.02 -0.30 7.55
C ILE A 80 -18.39 -1.04 8.73
N CYS A 81 -19.18 -1.46 9.72
CA CYS A 81 -18.68 -2.21 10.87
C CYS A 81 -18.01 -3.53 10.44
N LYS A 82 -18.66 -4.32 9.57
CA LYS A 82 -18.12 -5.57 9.02
C LYS A 82 -16.79 -5.31 8.29
N PHE A 83 -16.76 -4.33 7.39
CA PHE A 83 -15.57 -3.97 6.63
C PHE A 83 -14.40 -3.55 7.54
N ARG A 84 -14.70 -2.85 8.65
CA ARG A 84 -13.71 -2.39 9.64
C ARG A 84 -13.35 -3.45 10.68
N SER A 85 -13.95 -4.64 10.64
CA SER A 85 -13.83 -5.67 11.68
C SER A 85 -14.18 -5.12 13.07
N LYS A 86 -15.15 -4.19 13.16
CA LYS A 86 -15.69 -3.68 14.42
C LYS A 86 -16.91 -4.51 14.81
N ALA A 87 -16.99 -4.89 16.08
CA ALA A 87 -18.19 -5.57 16.58
C ALA A 87 -19.38 -4.60 16.56
N LEU A 88 -20.51 -5.08 16.04
CA LEU A 88 -21.80 -4.36 16.03
C LEU A 88 -22.41 -4.26 17.43
N THR A 89 -22.06 -5.18 18.33
CA THR A 89 -22.53 -5.28 19.71
C THR A 89 -21.34 -5.48 20.64
N GLY A 90 -21.45 -5.06 21.91
CA GLY A 90 -20.40 -5.19 22.92
C GLY A 90 -20.07 -3.88 23.66
N PRO A 91 -19.25 -3.94 24.73
CA PRO A 91 -18.97 -2.79 25.60
C PRO A 91 -18.33 -1.60 24.86
N ASN A 92 -17.59 -1.87 23.79
CA ASN A 92 -16.92 -0.89 22.93
C ASN A 92 -17.61 -0.71 21.57
N SER A 93 -18.86 -1.16 21.42
CA SER A 93 -19.57 -1.06 20.14
C SER A 93 -19.95 0.40 19.83
N PRO A 94 -19.73 0.87 18.59
CA PRO A 94 -20.26 2.16 18.13
C PRO A 94 -21.80 2.23 18.17
N SER A 95 -22.50 1.09 18.24
CA SER A 95 -23.96 1.01 18.31
C SER A 95 -24.52 1.10 19.74
N ARG A 96 -23.67 1.35 20.75
CA ARG A 96 -24.08 1.51 22.16
C ARG A 96 -24.70 2.90 22.37
N SER A 97 -25.88 3.11 21.82
CA SER A 97 -26.74 4.24 22.14
C SER A 97 -27.79 3.79 23.13
N SER A 98 -28.12 4.62 24.13
CA SER A 98 -29.32 4.39 24.95
C SER A 98 -30.56 4.17 24.08
N ALA A 99 -30.71 4.94 23.00
CA ALA A 99 -31.81 4.83 22.04
C ALA A 99 -31.84 3.49 21.25
N LEU A 100 -30.69 2.87 20.99
CA LEU A 100 -30.61 1.59 20.26
C LEU A 100 -30.77 0.38 21.20
N SER A 101 -30.49 0.56 22.49
CA SER A 101 -30.61 -0.47 23.53
C SER A 101 -32.00 -0.53 24.17
N CYS A 102 -32.87 0.46 23.94
CA CYS A 102 -34.25 0.42 24.42
C CYS A 102 -35.04 -0.74 23.79
N THR A 103 -35.78 -1.47 24.63
CA THR A 103 -36.73 -2.51 24.17
C THR A 103 -37.99 -1.88 23.62
N LEU A 104 -38.61 -2.49 22.61
CA LEU A 104 -39.84 -1.96 22.02
C LEU A 104 -40.92 -1.66 23.07
N GLY A 105 -41.03 -2.48 24.11
CA GLY A 105 -41.98 -2.27 25.21
C GLY A 105 -41.74 -1.01 26.05
N THR A 106 -40.52 -0.47 26.09
CA THR A 106 -40.12 0.68 26.95
C THR A 106 -39.83 1.97 26.16
N THR A 107 -40.05 1.95 24.84
CA THR A 107 -39.62 3.00 23.88
C THR A 107 -40.43 4.30 23.89
N SER A 108 -41.33 4.54 24.84
CA SER A 108 -42.18 5.75 24.85
C SER A 108 -41.40 7.08 24.88
N GLN A 109 -40.09 7.05 25.15
CA GLN A 109 -39.21 8.23 25.18
C GLN A 109 -38.22 8.32 24.01
N VAL A 110 -38.13 7.32 23.11
CA VAL A 110 -37.12 7.32 22.03
C VAL A 110 -37.72 7.92 20.76
N LYS A 111 -37.16 9.05 20.31
CA LYS A 111 -37.56 9.66 19.03
C LYS A 111 -36.78 9.02 17.87
N PRO A 112 -37.40 8.77 16.71
CA PRO A 112 -36.72 8.27 15.51
C PRO A 112 -35.54 9.12 15.09
N GLU A 113 -35.67 10.45 15.24
CA GLU A 113 -34.61 11.40 14.92
C GLU A 113 -33.37 11.15 15.76
N ASP A 114 -33.51 10.74 17.02
CA ASP A 114 -32.36 10.44 17.90
C ASP A 114 -31.60 9.22 17.42
N VAL A 115 -32.33 8.18 16.98
CA VAL A 115 -31.76 6.95 16.43
C VAL A 115 -31.08 7.24 15.10
N ARG A 116 -31.75 8.00 14.22
CA ARG A 116 -31.19 8.45 12.93
C ARG A 116 -29.93 9.27 13.13
N ASN A 117 -29.97 10.29 13.99
CA ASN A 117 -28.84 11.17 14.29
C ASN A 117 -27.67 10.38 14.89
N HIS A 118 -27.95 9.39 15.73
CA HIS A 118 -26.94 8.49 16.25
C HIS A 118 -26.26 7.69 15.13
N LEU A 119 -27.02 7.00 14.27
CA LEU A 119 -26.47 6.22 13.16
C LEU A 119 -25.67 7.10 12.19
N VAL A 120 -26.21 8.26 11.81
CA VAL A 120 -25.52 9.24 10.95
C VAL A 120 -24.21 9.69 11.58
N ARG A 121 -24.18 9.97 12.89
CA ARG A 121 -22.95 10.34 13.61
C ARG A 121 -21.92 9.21 13.59
N GLN A 122 -22.32 7.96 13.79
CA GLN A 122 -21.43 6.80 13.76
C GLN A 122 -20.85 6.53 12.36
N ILE A 123 -21.70 6.60 11.34
CA ILE A 123 -21.29 6.51 9.94
C ILE A 123 -20.29 7.61 9.64
N LYS A 124 -20.63 8.87 9.95
CA LYS A 124 -19.75 10.04 9.74
C LYS A 124 -18.42 9.88 10.45
N ALA A 125 -18.40 9.50 11.72
CA ALA A 125 -17.16 9.26 12.46
C ALA A 125 -16.28 8.19 11.80
N THR A 126 -16.88 7.23 11.07
CA THR A 126 -16.15 6.14 10.42
C THR A 126 -15.76 6.44 8.97
N VAL A 127 -16.54 7.26 8.25
CA VAL A 127 -16.19 7.71 6.88
C VAL A 127 -15.38 9.00 6.87
N HIS A 128 -15.27 9.67 8.02
CA HIS A 128 -14.35 10.76 8.24
C HIS A 128 -12.92 10.22 8.15
N LEU A 129 -12.14 10.85 7.27
CA LEU A 129 -10.75 10.50 7.03
C LEU A 129 -9.90 11.56 7.67
N ASN A 130 -8.93 11.15 8.48
CA ASN A 130 -7.90 12.09 8.89
C ASN A 130 -7.09 12.54 7.65
N PRO A 131 -6.37 13.68 7.72
CA PRO A 131 -5.62 14.21 6.59
C PRO A 131 -4.67 13.18 5.94
N PHE A 132 -4.02 12.34 6.74
CA PHE A 132 -3.15 11.26 6.27
C PHE A 132 -3.93 10.22 5.44
N GLU A 133 -5.04 9.69 5.96
CA GLU A 133 -5.87 8.69 5.28
C GLU A 133 -6.44 9.24 3.98
N ARG A 134 -6.88 10.50 3.99
CA ARG A 134 -7.38 11.19 2.80
C ARG A 134 -6.33 11.21 1.71
N ASP A 135 -5.13 11.67 2.02
CA ASP A 135 -4.06 11.83 1.03
C ASP A 135 -3.65 10.47 0.43
N VAL A 136 -3.62 9.40 1.24
CA VAL A 136 -3.32 8.03 0.74
C VAL A 136 -4.39 7.60 -0.25
N LEU A 137 -5.66 7.74 0.12
CA LEU A 137 -6.77 7.23 -0.68
C LEU A 137 -7.00 8.04 -1.97
N LEU A 138 -6.74 9.35 -1.93
CA LEU A 138 -6.76 10.24 -3.09
C LEU A 138 -5.75 9.79 -4.16
N ALA A 139 -4.56 9.36 -3.75
CA ALA A 139 -3.54 8.86 -4.68
C ALA A 139 -3.97 7.63 -5.48
N HIS A 140 -5.03 6.93 -5.06
CA HIS A 140 -5.52 5.70 -5.68
C HIS A 140 -6.91 5.83 -6.30
N THR A 141 -7.50 7.03 -6.35
CA THR A 141 -8.83 7.25 -6.95
C THR A 141 -8.96 8.63 -7.59
N PRO A 142 -9.27 8.73 -8.91
CA PRO A 142 -9.28 10.00 -9.65
C PRO A 142 -10.55 10.87 -9.44
N SER A 143 -11.48 10.47 -8.58
CA SER A 143 -12.85 11.00 -8.52
C SER A 143 -13.08 11.84 -7.25
N PRO A 144 -13.90 12.92 -7.31
CA PRO A 144 -13.85 13.99 -6.33
C PRO A 144 -14.12 13.51 -4.91
N TYR A 145 -13.19 13.86 -4.03
CA TYR A 145 -13.35 13.74 -2.60
C TYR A 145 -14.38 14.78 -2.12
N ARG A 146 -15.61 14.33 -1.85
CA ARG A 146 -16.63 15.20 -1.25
C ARG A 146 -16.47 15.24 0.28
N ILE A 147 -16.35 16.44 0.84
CA ILE A 147 -16.35 16.65 2.30
C ILE A 147 -17.79 16.48 2.80
N ILE A 148 -17.97 15.59 3.79
CA ILE A 148 -19.29 15.36 4.39
C ILE A 148 -19.56 16.37 5.51
N ARG A 149 -20.76 16.96 5.55
CA ARG A 149 -21.25 17.85 6.62
C ARG A 149 -22.35 17.22 7.44
N LEU A 150 -22.62 17.74 8.64
CA LEU A 150 -23.80 17.36 9.43
C LEU A 150 -25.07 17.79 8.67
N GLY A 151 -26.03 16.87 8.44
CA GLY A 151 -27.19 17.12 7.57
C GLY A 151 -27.10 16.53 6.16
N ASP A 152 -25.93 16.06 5.71
CA ASP A 152 -25.83 15.43 4.38
C ASP A 152 -26.81 14.26 4.19
N PRO A 153 -27.41 14.14 2.99
CA PRO A 153 -28.37 13.11 2.67
C PRO A 153 -27.73 11.71 2.67
N LEU A 154 -28.55 10.66 2.78
CA LEU A 154 -28.08 9.28 2.88
C LEU A 154 -27.26 8.89 1.63
N GLU A 155 -27.71 9.35 0.47
CA GLU A 155 -27.07 9.14 -0.83
C GLU A 155 -25.62 9.62 -0.83
N ASP A 156 -25.34 10.74 -0.16
CA ASP A 156 -23.98 11.30 -0.05
C ASP A 156 -23.10 10.45 0.88
N LEU A 157 -23.65 9.91 1.96
CA LEU A 157 -22.94 8.98 2.85
C LEU A 157 -22.63 7.66 2.14
N VAL A 158 -23.58 7.14 1.36
CA VAL A 158 -23.41 5.93 0.55
C VAL A 158 -22.35 6.16 -0.52
N ALA A 159 -22.45 7.25 -1.30
CA ALA A 159 -21.49 7.60 -2.34
C ALA A 159 -20.08 7.74 -1.78
N ARG A 160 -19.94 8.39 -0.62
CA ARG A 160 -18.67 8.46 0.10
C ARG A 160 -18.15 7.08 0.47
N TRP A 161 -18.98 6.24 1.07
CA TRP A 161 -18.55 4.92 1.51
C TRP A 161 -18.10 4.05 0.33
N VAL A 162 -18.84 4.08 -0.78
CA VAL A 162 -18.47 3.42 -2.04
C VAL A 162 -17.13 3.93 -2.55
N TRP A 163 -16.92 5.24 -2.54
CA TRP A 163 -15.64 5.84 -2.92
C TRP A 163 -14.49 5.33 -2.04
N ILE A 164 -14.67 5.29 -0.71
CA ILE A 164 -13.61 4.82 0.20
C ILE A 164 -13.30 3.34 -0.03
N LYS A 165 -14.32 2.48 -0.17
CA LYS A 165 -14.13 1.06 -0.50
C LYS A 165 -13.31 0.91 -1.79
N LYS A 166 -13.70 1.63 -2.84
CA LYS A 166 -13.01 1.61 -4.14
C LYS A 166 -11.56 2.06 -4.00
N ALA A 167 -11.30 3.13 -3.25
CA ALA A 167 -9.97 3.65 -3.00
C ALA A 167 -9.07 2.63 -2.27
N ILE A 168 -9.61 1.97 -1.24
CA ILE A 168 -8.89 0.93 -0.49
C ILE A 168 -8.62 -0.28 -1.39
N THR A 169 -9.60 -0.71 -2.18
CA THR A 169 -9.42 -1.80 -3.15
C THR A 169 -8.33 -1.48 -4.16
N ASN A 170 -8.32 -0.26 -4.72
CA ASN A 170 -7.29 0.17 -5.66
C ASN A 170 -5.91 0.24 -5.02
N MET A 171 -5.80 0.80 -3.81
CA MET A 171 -4.56 0.84 -3.03
C MET A 171 -4.03 -0.58 -2.77
N ASN A 172 -4.89 -1.51 -2.37
CA ASN A 172 -4.51 -2.90 -2.11
C ASN A 172 -4.07 -3.64 -3.37
N LYS A 173 -4.76 -3.42 -4.50
CA LYS A 173 -4.35 -3.95 -5.81
C LYS A 173 -2.98 -3.40 -6.23
N ALA A 174 -2.74 -2.11 -6.03
CA ALA A 174 -1.43 -1.53 -6.29
C ALA A 174 -0.34 -2.17 -5.42
N LYS A 175 -0.61 -2.34 -4.12
CA LYS A 175 0.30 -3.04 -3.19
C LYS A 175 0.54 -4.50 -3.57
N GLU A 176 -0.49 -5.22 -3.99
CA GLU A 176 -0.38 -6.59 -4.50
C GLU A 176 0.53 -6.65 -5.73
N ARG A 177 0.32 -5.79 -6.71
CA ARG A 177 1.16 -5.71 -7.92
C ARG A 177 2.62 -5.44 -7.57
N GLN A 178 2.89 -4.53 -6.65
CA GLN A 178 4.26 -4.23 -6.19
C GLN A 178 4.91 -5.46 -5.55
N LEU A 179 4.21 -6.12 -4.64
CA LEU A 179 4.72 -7.31 -3.96
C LEU A 179 5.00 -8.46 -4.94
N ASN A 180 4.15 -8.64 -5.95
CA ASN A 180 4.40 -9.61 -7.02
C ASN A 180 5.60 -9.21 -7.88
N THR A 181 5.67 -7.95 -8.33
CA THR A 181 6.80 -7.44 -9.13
C THR A 181 8.12 -7.62 -8.40
N VAL A 182 8.15 -7.36 -7.10
CA VAL A 182 9.31 -7.58 -6.24
C VAL A 182 9.69 -9.05 -6.17
N ALA A 183 8.70 -9.94 -5.99
CA ALA A 183 8.94 -11.37 -5.93
C ALA A 183 9.52 -11.89 -7.25
N ASP A 184 8.99 -11.40 -8.38
CA ASP A 184 9.43 -11.80 -9.71
C ASP A 184 10.86 -11.29 -9.99
N LEU A 185 11.18 -10.04 -9.62
CA LEU A 185 12.54 -9.48 -9.72
C LEU A 185 13.58 -10.28 -8.90
N ILE A 186 13.25 -10.65 -7.67
CA ILE A 186 14.15 -11.45 -6.81
C ILE A 186 14.32 -12.87 -7.37
N SER A 187 13.30 -13.41 -8.03
CA SER A 187 13.33 -14.73 -8.66
C SER A 187 14.13 -14.73 -9.97
N GLU A 188 14.01 -13.67 -10.77
CA GLU A 188 14.66 -13.52 -12.07
C GLU A 188 16.14 -13.16 -11.92
N TYR A 189 16.50 -12.29 -10.96
CA TYR A 189 17.87 -11.82 -10.73
C TYR A 189 18.36 -12.20 -9.31
N PRO A 190 18.53 -13.50 -9.01
CA PRO A 190 18.89 -13.95 -7.68
C PRO A 190 20.28 -13.46 -7.29
N GLY A 191 20.37 -12.77 -6.14
CA GLY A 191 21.66 -12.26 -5.67
C GLY A 191 22.15 -10.99 -6.38
N MET A 192 21.28 -10.31 -7.14
CA MET A 192 21.59 -8.98 -7.70
C MET A 192 20.80 -7.83 -7.07
N VAL A 193 19.68 -8.15 -6.42
CA VAL A 193 18.78 -7.19 -5.78
C VAL A 193 18.60 -7.52 -4.31
N MET A 194 18.53 -6.50 -3.46
CA MET A 194 18.10 -6.66 -2.06
C MET A 194 17.00 -5.72 -1.62
N LEU A 195 16.31 -6.17 -0.57
CA LEU A 195 15.64 -5.30 0.38
C LEU A 195 16.72 -4.65 1.23
N LYS A 196 17.00 -3.37 1.02
CA LYS A 196 18.02 -2.71 1.81
C LYS A 196 17.44 -2.39 3.21
N SER A 197 17.53 -3.36 4.11
CA SER A 197 17.34 -3.15 5.55
C SER A 197 18.59 -2.47 6.11
N ARG A 198 18.42 -1.68 7.17
CA ARG A 198 19.32 -0.60 7.63
C ARG A 198 20.82 -0.93 7.81
N LEU A 199 21.23 -2.20 7.87
CA LEU A 199 22.60 -2.62 8.13
C LEU A 199 22.79 -4.06 7.64
N ASP A 200 22.84 -4.30 6.32
CA ASP A 200 23.24 -5.61 5.82
C ASP A 200 24.69 -5.58 5.29
N PRO A 201 25.68 -6.06 6.07
CA PRO A 201 27.08 -6.12 5.67
C PRO A 201 27.38 -7.19 4.59
N SER A 202 26.40 -7.97 4.14
CA SER A 202 26.62 -9.17 3.30
C SER A 202 26.55 -8.96 1.78
N GLN A 203 26.88 -7.76 1.26
CA GLN A 203 26.93 -7.48 -0.20
C GLN A 203 27.87 -8.42 -1.01
N THR A 204 28.58 -9.29 -0.32
CA THR A 204 29.63 -10.17 -0.81
C THR A 204 29.20 -11.60 -1.10
N SER A 205 27.98 -12.06 -0.75
CA SER A 205 27.58 -13.46 -1.01
C SER A 205 26.12 -13.65 -1.44
N PRO A 206 25.82 -14.53 -2.41
CA PRO A 206 24.44 -14.89 -2.74
C PRO A 206 23.72 -15.43 -1.50
N ARG A 207 22.59 -14.81 -1.13
CA ARG A 207 21.80 -15.30 0.01
C ARG A 207 21.23 -16.68 -0.29
N PRO A 208 21.37 -17.67 0.60
CA PRO A 208 20.91 -19.05 0.37
C PRO A 208 19.38 -19.24 0.40
N SER A 209 18.54 -18.21 0.17
CA SER A 209 17.07 -18.40 0.13
C SER A 209 16.27 -17.31 -0.60
N THR A 210 16.69 -16.90 -1.80
CA THR A 210 15.90 -16.01 -2.67
C THR A 210 14.50 -16.58 -2.97
N ALA A 211 14.38 -17.89 -3.11
CA ALA A 211 13.11 -18.61 -3.30
C ALA A 211 12.12 -18.41 -2.13
N HIS A 212 12.61 -18.47 -0.88
CA HIS A 212 11.77 -18.23 0.29
C HIS A 212 11.29 -16.77 0.34
N MET A 213 12.18 -15.82 0.01
CA MET A 213 11.83 -14.39 -0.03
C MET A 213 10.75 -14.10 -1.09
N SER A 214 10.93 -14.61 -2.32
CA SER A 214 9.93 -14.49 -3.38
C SER A 214 8.59 -15.10 -2.97
N THR A 215 8.60 -16.32 -2.41
CA THR A 215 7.37 -16.98 -1.91
C THR A 215 6.68 -16.15 -0.83
N ARG A 216 7.44 -15.63 0.14
CA ARG A 216 6.91 -14.77 1.20
C ARG A 216 6.27 -13.51 0.64
N PHE A 217 6.86 -12.89 -0.38
CA PHE A 217 6.27 -11.73 -1.04
C PHE A 217 4.97 -12.06 -1.77
N LYS A 218 4.90 -13.18 -2.49
CA LYS A 218 3.66 -13.65 -3.13
C LYS A 218 2.55 -13.94 -2.11
N ILE A 219 2.88 -14.53 -0.96
CA ILE A 219 1.92 -14.71 0.14
C ILE A 219 1.43 -13.36 0.68
N ASN A 220 2.35 -12.41 0.88
CA ASN A 220 2.00 -11.07 1.34
C ASN A 220 1.16 -10.31 0.32
N ALA A 221 1.39 -10.50 -0.99
CA ALA A 221 0.59 -9.91 -2.07
C ALA A 221 -0.87 -10.36 -1.96
N LYS A 222 -1.10 -11.67 -1.83
CA LYS A 222 -2.43 -12.25 -1.61
C LYS A 222 -3.11 -11.73 -0.34
N ARG A 223 -2.35 -11.52 0.74
CA ARG A 223 -2.87 -10.94 1.99
C ARG A 223 -3.21 -9.46 1.82
N ALA A 224 -2.39 -8.69 1.11
CA ALA A 224 -2.61 -7.28 0.85
C ALA A 224 -3.89 -7.05 0.03
N ALA A 225 -4.11 -7.85 -1.02
CA ALA A 225 -5.30 -7.78 -1.86
C ALA A 225 -6.62 -7.89 -1.06
N LYS A 226 -6.62 -8.72 0.00
CA LYS A 226 -7.77 -8.99 0.87
C LYS A 226 -7.89 -8.04 2.07
N ASN A 227 -6.94 -7.13 2.26
CA ASN A 227 -6.87 -6.34 3.49
C ASN A 227 -7.84 -5.15 3.48
N THR A 228 -8.93 -5.21 4.22
CA THR A 228 -9.90 -4.10 4.31
C THR A 228 -9.51 -3.00 5.32
N ARG A 229 -8.33 -3.11 5.96
CA ARG A 229 -7.91 -2.15 6.99
C ARG A 229 -7.41 -0.86 6.37
N TYR A 230 -7.76 0.24 7.03
CA TYR A 230 -7.28 1.57 6.65
C TYR A 230 -5.78 1.71 6.89
N PRO A 231 -5.12 2.56 6.10
CA PRO A 231 -3.73 2.89 6.33
C PRO A 231 -3.62 3.59 7.69
N ARG A 232 -2.93 2.96 8.64
CA ARG A 232 -2.71 3.54 9.97
C ARG A 232 -1.46 4.40 9.96
N MET A 233 -1.62 5.67 10.34
CA MET A 233 -0.46 6.49 10.69
C MET A 233 0.16 5.92 11.98
N ARG A 234 1.46 5.60 11.96
CA ARG A 234 2.18 5.25 13.19
C ARG A 234 2.62 6.57 13.84
N PRO A 235 2.25 6.86 15.10
CA PRO A 235 2.30 8.22 15.64
C PRO A 235 3.64 8.95 15.60
N HIS A 236 4.80 8.28 15.57
CA HIS A 236 6.06 8.99 15.84
C HIS A 236 7.25 8.68 14.94
N LYS A 237 7.17 7.76 13.98
CA LYS A 237 8.34 7.41 13.16
C LYS A 237 7.94 7.05 11.74
N CYS A 238 8.32 7.92 10.80
CA CYS A 238 8.40 7.58 9.39
C CYS A 238 9.60 6.64 9.21
N PHE A 239 9.42 5.36 9.50
CA PHE A 239 10.48 4.40 9.25
C PHE A 239 10.53 4.10 7.75
N ARG A 240 11.58 4.60 7.07
CA ARG A 240 11.96 4.15 5.71
C ARG A 240 12.07 2.63 5.70
N GLY A 241 11.62 1.97 4.63
CA GLY A 241 11.67 0.51 4.47
C GLY A 241 10.70 -0.34 5.32
N VAL A 242 9.86 0.24 6.19
CA VAL A 242 8.90 -0.56 7.01
C VAL A 242 7.58 -0.81 6.28
N ASP A 243 7.17 0.13 5.44
CA ASP A 243 5.93 0.04 4.67
C ASP A 243 6.20 0.02 3.15
N PHE A 244 7.46 0.21 2.75
CA PHE A 244 7.96 0.14 1.39
C PHE A 244 8.98 -0.96 1.21
N ILE A 245 8.90 -1.60 0.04
CA ILE A 245 9.97 -2.46 -0.44
C ILE A 245 10.82 -1.60 -1.37
N GLU A 246 11.85 -0.98 -0.79
CA GLU A 246 12.93 -0.36 -1.55
C GLU A 246 13.83 -1.50 -2.02
N LEU A 247 13.58 -1.97 -3.25
CA LEU A 247 14.52 -2.83 -3.95
C LEU A 247 15.61 -1.96 -4.54
N ILE A 248 16.84 -2.28 -4.19
CA ILE A 248 18.01 -1.58 -4.70
C ILE A 248 18.99 -2.66 -5.17
N PRO A 249 19.64 -2.49 -6.33
CA PRO A 249 20.72 -3.38 -6.75
C PRO A 249 21.88 -3.35 -5.75
N TYR A 250 22.75 -4.35 -5.78
CA TYR A 250 23.97 -4.28 -4.95
C TYR A 250 24.93 -3.19 -5.44
N ASP A 251 25.63 -2.54 -4.51
CA ASP A 251 26.57 -1.48 -4.83
C ASP A 251 27.73 -2.00 -5.73
N ARG A 252 28.10 -3.28 -5.59
CA ARG A 252 29.06 -3.95 -6.50
C ARG A 252 28.63 -3.91 -7.97
N TYR A 253 27.32 -3.98 -8.23
CA TYR A 253 26.78 -3.95 -9.59
C TYR A 253 26.73 -2.53 -10.14
N LEU A 254 26.64 -1.52 -9.27
CA LEU A 254 26.87 -0.14 -9.68
C LEU A 254 28.32 0.07 -10.11
N LEU A 255 29.28 -0.46 -9.35
CA LEU A 255 30.69 -0.37 -9.70
C LEU A 255 30.98 -1.08 -11.02
N LEU A 256 30.53 -2.34 -11.16
CA LEU A 256 30.66 -3.10 -12.39
C LEU A 256 30.11 -2.33 -13.60
N PHE A 257 28.90 -1.77 -13.47
CA PHE A 257 28.27 -0.98 -14.51
C PHE A 257 29.13 0.22 -14.94
N LEU A 258 29.63 1.00 -13.98
CA LEU A 258 30.43 2.20 -14.25
C LEU A 258 31.78 1.84 -14.89
N GLU A 259 32.50 0.85 -14.36
CA GLU A 259 33.78 0.37 -14.91
C GLU A 259 33.61 -0.19 -16.33
N THR A 260 32.49 -0.87 -16.60
CA THR A 260 32.20 -1.41 -17.93
C THR A 260 31.95 -0.31 -18.94
N LEU A 261 31.19 0.73 -18.57
CA LEU A 261 30.92 1.86 -19.46
C LEU A 261 32.16 2.72 -19.72
N GLU A 262 33.08 2.82 -18.76
CA GLU A 262 34.36 3.49 -18.97
C GLU A 262 35.22 2.74 -20.00
N LYS A 263 35.25 1.40 -19.93
CA LYS A 263 36.03 0.56 -20.84
C LYS A 263 35.38 0.38 -22.22
N TYR A 264 34.05 0.35 -22.27
CA TYR A 264 33.26 0.09 -23.46
C TYR A 264 32.16 1.15 -23.62
N PRO A 265 32.50 2.40 -23.97
CA PRO A 265 31.51 3.47 -24.09
C PRO A 265 30.55 3.19 -25.26
N PRO A 266 29.23 3.40 -25.13
CA PRO A 266 28.29 3.14 -26.21
C PRO A 266 28.46 4.13 -27.39
N GLU A 267 28.12 3.67 -28.59
CA GLU A 267 28.32 4.39 -29.85
C GLU A 267 27.37 5.59 -30.07
N SER A 268 26.23 5.67 -29.39
CA SER A 268 25.21 6.67 -29.72
C SER A 268 25.62 8.09 -29.28
N PRO A 269 25.55 9.11 -30.17
CA PRO A 269 25.90 10.50 -29.85
C PRO A 269 24.82 11.26 -29.04
N ASP A 270 23.60 10.74 -28.92
CA ASP A 270 22.49 11.37 -28.16
C ASP A 270 22.52 11.06 -26.66
N LEU A 271 23.22 9.99 -26.29
CA LEU A 271 23.61 9.71 -24.93
C LEU A 271 24.85 10.57 -24.63
N ASP A 272 24.67 11.82 -24.20
CA ASP A 272 25.72 12.68 -23.61
C ASP A 272 26.21 12.09 -22.27
N ILE A 273 26.75 10.89 -22.38
CA ILE A 273 27.35 10.07 -21.34
C ILE A 273 28.66 10.71 -20.95
N SER A 274 29.45 11.23 -21.88
CA SER A 274 30.70 11.92 -21.56
C SER A 274 30.46 13.18 -20.74
N GLY A 275 29.47 14.05 -21.02
CA GLY A 275 29.21 15.23 -20.19
C GLY A 275 28.66 14.91 -18.79
N ARG A 276 27.86 13.84 -18.66
CA ARG A 276 27.28 13.39 -17.38
C ARG A 276 28.22 12.49 -16.55
N LEU A 277 29.05 11.67 -17.20
CA LEU A 277 30.08 10.82 -16.60
C LEU A 277 31.45 11.50 -16.49
N GLN A 278 31.73 12.64 -17.12
CA GLN A 278 32.98 13.41 -16.86
C GLN A 278 33.07 13.91 -15.42
N LYS A 279 31.95 13.97 -14.68
CA LYS A 279 31.93 14.15 -13.23
C LYS A 279 32.16 12.85 -12.43
N ILE A 280 32.23 11.71 -13.11
CA ILE A 280 32.25 10.33 -12.57
C ILE A 280 33.59 9.64 -12.90
N ALA A 281 34.42 10.20 -13.79
CA ALA A 281 35.69 9.62 -14.18
C ALA A 281 36.60 9.36 -12.96
N LEU A 282 36.88 8.07 -12.72
CA LEU A 282 37.76 7.61 -11.64
C LEU A 282 39.25 7.80 -11.97
N LYS A 283 39.60 8.20 -13.21
CA LYS A 283 40.96 8.62 -13.63
C LYS A 283 40.88 9.60 -14.82
N GLU A 284 41.57 10.73 -14.72
CA GLU A 284 41.63 11.76 -15.78
C GLU A 284 42.65 11.45 -16.90
N ASP A 285 43.45 10.39 -16.79
CA ASP A 285 44.51 10.07 -17.76
C ASP A 285 44.31 8.66 -18.34
N GLY A 286 43.79 8.57 -19.56
CA GLY A 286 43.72 7.33 -20.33
C GLY A 286 43.15 7.53 -21.72
N ASP A 287 43.77 6.90 -22.72
CA ASP A 287 43.35 6.88 -24.13
C ASP A 287 41.83 6.76 -24.30
N LYS A 288 41.25 7.59 -25.17
CA LYS A 288 39.82 7.55 -25.48
C LYS A 288 39.44 6.14 -25.96
N ALA A 289 38.73 5.41 -25.11
CA ALA A 289 38.20 4.10 -25.44
C ALA A 289 37.35 4.19 -26.71
N GLN A 290 37.54 3.23 -27.63
CA GLN A 290 36.75 3.20 -28.86
C GLN A 290 35.28 2.89 -28.54
N PRO A 291 34.33 3.48 -29.28
CA PRO A 291 32.91 3.19 -29.09
C PRO A 291 32.61 1.71 -29.27
N PHE A 292 31.79 1.16 -28.38
CA PHE A 292 31.36 -0.23 -28.37
C PHE A 292 29.89 -0.33 -28.81
N GLN A 293 29.63 -1.26 -29.73
CA GLN A 293 28.29 -1.51 -30.23
C GLN A 293 27.58 -2.58 -29.38
N TYR A 294 26.64 -2.13 -28.54
CA TYR A 294 25.80 -3.02 -27.75
C TYR A 294 24.68 -3.66 -28.61
N PRO A 295 24.23 -4.88 -28.30
CA PRO A 295 23.02 -5.43 -28.90
C PRO A 295 21.83 -4.48 -28.72
N GLU A 296 20.96 -4.38 -29.71
CA GLU A 296 19.85 -3.39 -29.76
C GLU A 296 18.99 -3.40 -28.47
N ASP A 297 18.64 -4.59 -27.98
CA ASP A 297 17.89 -4.77 -26.73
C ASP A 297 18.65 -4.26 -25.49
N ILE A 298 19.97 -4.46 -25.43
CA ILE A 298 20.81 -3.95 -24.34
C ILE A 298 20.98 -2.43 -24.44
N SER A 299 21.15 -1.88 -25.65
CA SER A 299 21.25 -0.43 -25.87
C SER A 299 19.99 0.29 -25.42
N ALA A 300 18.81 -0.22 -25.77
CA ALA A 300 17.54 0.37 -25.34
C ALA A 300 17.39 0.37 -23.81
N ASN A 301 17.80 -0.71 -23.14
CA ASN A 301 17.81 -0.77 -21.68
C ASN A 301 18.86 0.17 -21.08
N LEU A 302 20.02 0.32 -21.73
CA LEU A 302 21.08 1.23 -21.29
C LEU A 302 20.60 2.68 -21.29
N GLU A 303 19.85 3.12 -22.30
CA GLU A 303 19.23 4.45 -22.32
C GLU A 303 18.31 4.68 -21.12
N VAL A 304 17.44 3.70 -20.82
CA VAL A 304 16.56 3.75 -19.64
C VAL A 304 17.37 3.88 -18.36
N VAL A 305 18.43 3.08 -18.22
CA VAL A 305 19.32 3.12 -17.06
C VAL A 305 19.96 4.50 -16.91
N MET A 306 20.56 5.03 -17.96
CA MET A 306 21.25 6.31 -17.95
C MET A 306 20.31 7.48 -17.64
N ASN A 307 19.08 7.43 -18.16
CA ASN A 307 18.07 8.44 -17.88
C ASN A 307 17.65 8.49 -16.40
N GLY A 308 17.63 7.35 -15.72
CA GLY A 308 17.24 7.23 -14.31
C GLY A 308 18.40 7.08 -13.32
N LEU A 309 19.67 7.08 -13.78
CA LEU A 309 20.83 6.75 -12.95
C LEU A 309 21.05 7.77 -11.82
N MET A 310 20.80 9.04 -12.08
CA MET A 310 21.13 10.12 -11.14
C MET A 310 20.07 10.35 -10.07
N TYR A 311 18.81 9.98 -10.32
CA TYR A 311 17.69 10.28 -9.44
C TYR A 311 16.65 9.15 -9.39
N VAL A 312 16.00 9.02 -8.23
CA VAL A 312 14.88 8.11 -8.03
C VAL A 312 13.63 8.72 -8.66
N TYR A 313 12.91 7.95 -9.49
CA TYR A 313 11.68 8.46 -10.11
C TYR A 313 10.61 8.60 -9.07
N THR A 314 10.38 9.83 -8.60
CA THR A 314 9.28 10.13 -7.68
C THR A 314 8.05 10.59 -8.44
N GLY A 315 6.89 10.10 -8.02
CA GLY A 315 5.58 10.44 -8.58
C GLY A 315 5.17 11.89 -8.30
N SER A 316 6.10 12.71 -7.83
CA SER A 316 6.02 14.16 -7.79
C SER A 316 7.22 14.72 -8.56
N PRO A 317 7.01 15.50 -9.64
CA PRO A 317 8.11 16.12 -10.37
C PRO A 317 8.89 17.13 -9.51
N LEU A 318 8.35 17.54 -8.36
CA LEU A 318 8.95 18.50 -7.44
C LEU A 318 9.94 17.85 -6.46
N LEU A 319 10.02 16.52 -6.40
CA LEU A 319 10.87 15.81 -5.46
C LEU A 319 11.97 15.07 -6.23
N VAL A 320 13.16 15.68 -6.27
CA VAL A 320 14.38 15.05 -6.80
C VAL A 320 15.12 14.40 -5.63
N VAL A 321 15.29 13.08 -5.69
CA VAL A 321 16.06 12.32 -4.71
C VAL A 321 17.27 11.72 -5.42
N PRO A 322 18.50 12.06 -5.03
CA PRO A 322 19.69 11.46 -5.65
C PRO A 322 19.71 9.95 -5.40
N ARG A 323 20.04 9.18 -6.44
CA ARG A 323 20.11 7.71 -6.38
C ARG A 323 21.46 7.20 -5.92
N ILE A 324 22.54 7.95 -6.20
CA ILE A 324 23.92 7.54 -5.93
C ILE A 324 24.54 8.52 -4.93
N GLN A 325 25.24 7.98 -3.94
CA GLN A 325 26.14 8.74 -3.09
C GLN A 325 27.54 8.58 -3.65
N TRP A 326 28.11 9.71 -4.05
CA TRP A 326 29.52 9.80 -4.44
C TRP A 326 30.35 10.06 -3.19
N PRO A 327 31.55 9.49 -3.07
CA PRO A 327 32.48 9.86 -2.01
C PRO A 327 32.78 11.37 -2.10
N GLU A 328 32.68 12.08 -0.98
CA GLU A 328 33.09 13.49 -0.93
C GLU A 328 34.62 13.55 -0.98
N ASN A 329 35.17 14.28 -1.95
CA ASN A 329 36.61 14.39 -2.20
C ASN A 329 37.42 14.99 -1.02
N GLU A 330 36.79 15.55 0.01
CA GLU A 330 37.45 16.44 0.97
C GLU A 330 37.55 15.91 2.42
N ALA A 331 37.02 14.73 2.75
CA ALA A 331 37.07 14.19 4.12
C ALA A 331 38.05 13.03 4.27
N LEU A 332 39.34 13.38 4.35
CA LEU A 332 40.45 12.71 5.06
C LEU A 332 40.53 11.17 5.00
N GLU A 333 41.53 10.69 4.26
CA GLU A 333 42.68 9.82 4.60
C GLU A 333 42.71 8.92 5.87
N SER A 334 41.72 8.90 6.75
CA SER A 334 41.81 8.29 8.09
C SER A 334 41.06 6.96 8.25
N SER A 335 40.38 6.45 7.22
CA SER A 335 39.77 5.12 7.29
C SER A 335 39.86 4.43 5.95
N GLY A 336 40.62 3.33 5.88
CA GLY A 336 40.87 2.53 4.67
C GLY A 336 39.66 1.80 4.10
N ARG A 337 38.50 2.46 4.01
CA ARG A 337 37.33 1.98 3.28
C ARG A 337 37.35 2.56 1.88
N ASN A 338 37.37 1.67 0.90
CA ASN A 338 37.29 1.98 -0.52
C ASN A 338 36.21 3.03 -0.81
N GLN A 339 36.62 4.12 -1.45
CA GLN A 339 35.81 5.25 -1.89
C GLN A 339 35.05 4.91 -3.19
N SER A 340 34.21 3.87 -3.16
CA SER A 340 33.39 3.50 -4.32
C SER A 340 32.00 4.16 -4.24
N PRO A 341 31.40 4.55 -5.38
CA PRO A 341 30.02 5.04 -5.39
C PRO A 341 29.07 3.96 -4.90
N VAL A 342 28.08 4.36 -4.11
CA VAL A 342 27.07 3.45 -3.56
C VAL A 342 25.68 3.96 -3.85
N PHE A 343 24.70 3.06 -3.96
CA PHE A 343 23.31 3.48 -4.05
C PHE A 343 22.91 4.18 -2.74
N LEU A 344 22.54 5.45 -2.84
CA LEU A 344 22.15 6.26 -1.71
C LEU A 344 20.84 5.73 -1.13
N ILE A 345 20.89 5.42 0.16
CA ILE A 345 19.70 5.46 1.01
C ILE A 345 19.91 6.60 1.95
N ASP A 346 19.32 7.74 1.62
CA ASP A 346 19.32 8.86 2.54
C ASP A 346 18.68 8.38 3.87
N ALA A 347 19.37 8.59 4.98
CA ALA A 347 18.93 8.20 6.33
C ALA A 347 18.31 9.39 7.09
N GLY A 348 18.31 10.59 6.50
CA GLY A 348 17.91 11.82 7.16
C GLY A 348 16.41 11.90 7.47
N CYS A 349 16.06 12.67 8.50
CA CYS A 349 14.70 13.19 8.63
C CYS A 349 14.40 14.02 7.38
N HIS A 350 13.21 13.85 6.80
CA HIS A 350 12.81 14.60 5.62
C HIS A 350 13.02 16.11 5.81
N SER A 351 13.61 16.78 4.81
CA SER A 351 13.79 18.24 4.78
C SER A 351 12.52 18.95 5.25
N GLN A 352 12.69 19.96 6.11
CA GLN A 352 11.56 20.68 6.66
C GLN A 352 10.82 21.54 5.62
N ASN A 353 11.42 21.74 4.44
CA ASN A 353 11.06 22.77 3.46
C ASN A 353 10.12 22.29 2.33
N ILE A 354 9.15 21.40 2.62
CA ILE A 354 8.14 20.97 1.62
C ILE A 354 6.83 21.75 1.84
N PRO A 355 6.11 22.15 0.77
CA PRO A 355 4.84 22.89 0.89
C PRO A 355 3.82 22.25 1.83
N VAL A 356 3.10 23.11 2.56
CA VAL A 356 2.01 22.72 3.47
C VAL A 356 0.93 21.96 2.69
N GLY A 357 0.57 20.76 3.16
CA GLY A 357 -0.46 19.91 2.53
C GLY A 357 0.04 18.64 1.86
N ILE A 358 1.35 18.42 1.77
CA ILE A 358 1.94 17.15 1.33
C ILE A 358 2.42 16.36 2.56
N HIS A 359 1.66 15.38 3.01
CA HIS A 359 2.09 14.52 4.11
C HIS A 359 3.29 13.64 3.70
N ARG A 360 4.49 13.98 4.23
CA ARG A 360 5.83 13.41 3.95
C ARG A 360 5.93 11.87 3.92
N CYS A 361 5.03 11.18 4.61
CA CYS A 361 5.05 9.72 4.73
C CYS A 361 3.95 9.01 3.93
N VAL A 362 2.93 9.72 3.46
CA VAL A 362 1.74 9.13 2.81
C VAL A 362 2.03 8.73 1.37
N ALA A 363 2.62 9.65 0.61
CA ALA A 363 3.18 9.36 -0.70
C ALA A 363 4.32 8.32 -0.62
N ARG A 364 4.85 8.10 0.60
CA ARG A 364 5.97 7.21 0.91
C ARG A 364 5.58 5.88 1.60
N ARG A 365 4.38 5.32 1.42
CA ARG A 365 4.08 3.97 1.98
C ARG A 365 3.47 2.97 1.02
N PHE A 366 3.01 3.38 -0.17
CA PHE A 366 2.30 2.49 -1.09
C PHE A 366 2.61 2.66 -2.59
N LYS A 367 3.60 3.48 -2.98
CA LYS A 367 4.15 3.53 -4.34
C LYS A 367 5.71 3.49 -4.35
N PRO A 368 6.37 2.54 -5.03
CA PRO A 368 7.65 2.81 -5.67
C PRO A 368 7.37 3.88 -6.70
N TYR A 369 8.21 4.88 -6.69
CA TYR A 369 7.69 6.22 -6.65
C TYR A 369 7.15 6.64 -8.06
N ASP A 370 7.40 5.84 -9.08
CA ASP A 370 6.77 5.83 -10.40
C ASP A 370 6.85 4.40 -10.96
N ASP A 371 5.99 4.00 -11.91
CA ASP A 371 6.14 2.67 -12.55
C ASP A 371 7.50 2.59 -13.30
N ARG A 372 7.98 3.74 -13.78
CA ARG A 372 9.32 3.93 -14.36
C ARG A 372 10.46 3.51 -13.44
N GLU A 373 10.28 3.51 -12.12
CA GLU A 373 11.31 3.07 -11.17
C GLU A 373 11.56 1.56 -11.27
N TYR A 374 10.50 0.78 -11.49
CA TYR A 374 10.64 -0.65 -11.73
C TYR A 374 11.19 -0.96 -13.11
N ASP A 375 10.80 -0.19 -14.12
CA ASP A 375 11.34 -0.31 -15.46
C ASP A 375 12.84 -0.01 -15.47
N TRP A 376 13.26 1.06 -14.77
CA TRP A 376 14.67 1.36 -14.53
C TRP A 376 15.41 0.24 -13.82
N LEU A 377 14.83 -0.31 -12.74
CA LEU A 377 15.46 -1.39 -11.98
C LEU A 377 15.64 -2.65 -12.84
N LYS A 378 14.62 -3.03 -13.63
CA LYS A 378 14.68 -4.15 -14.57
C LYS A 378 15.75 -3.93 -15.63
N ALA A 379 15.76 -2.74 -16.24
CA ALA A 379 16.74 -2.37 -17.25
C ALA A 379 18.17 -2.43 -16.69
N PHE A 380 18.39 -1.89 -15.48
CA PHE A 380 19.69 -1.93 -14.81
C PHE A 380 20.18 -3.35 -14.59
N LEU A 381 19.33 -4.21 -14.03
CA LEU A 381 19.70 -5.59 -13.76
C LEU A 381 20.02 -6.34 -15.05
N LYS A 382 19.16 -6.20 -16.07
CA LYS A 382 19.36 -6.83 -17.38
C LYS A 382 20.69 -6.42 -18.03
N VAL A 383 20.99 -5.12 -18.05
CA VAL A 383 22.24 -4.60 -18.62
C VAL A 383 23.44 -5.14 -17.85
N VAL A 384 23.42 -5.07 -16.52
CA VAL A 384 24.56 -5.50 -15.70
C VAL A 384 24.76 -7.01 -15.76
N THR A 385 23.69 -7.82 -15.78
CA THR A 385 23.80 -9.26 -16.01
C THR A 385 24.48 -9.55 -17.35
N TRP A 386 24.03 -8.88 -18.42
CA TRP A 386 24.65 -9.05 -19.74
C TRP A 386 26.12 -8.63 -19.74
N MET A 387 26.47 -7.51 -19.10
CA MET A 387 27.85 -7.03 -18.97
C MET A 387 28.72 -8.03 -18.20
N GLU A 388 28.23 -8.57 -17.09
CA GLU A 388 28.91 -9.60 -16.29
C GLU A 388 29.18 -10.86 -17.12
N GLU A 389 28.19 -11.34 -17.88
CA GLU A 389 28.27 -12.56 -18.69
C GLU A 389 29.12 -12.41 -19.96
N ASN A 390 29.12 -11.23 -20.61
CA ASN A 390 29.69 -11.05 -21.95
C ASN A 390 30.97 -10.22 -21.98
N LEU A 391 31.19 -9.34 -21.01
CA LEU A 391 32.34 -8.43 -20.98
C LEU A 391 33.35 -8.77 -19.87
N GLY A 392 33.02 -9.73 -19.00
CA GLY A 392 33.99 -10.45 -18.16
C GLY A 392 34.73 -9.61 -17.12
N ILE A 393 34.13 -8.51 -16.64
CA ILE A 393 34.70 -7.72 -15.55
C ILE A 393 34.29 -8.38 -14.22
N SER A 394 34.84 -9.56 -13.93
CA SER A 394 34.74 -10.15 -12.61
C SER A 394 35.62 -9.35 -11.66
N GLY A 395 35.02 -8.67 -10.69
CA GLY A 395 35.68 -7.84 -9.67
C GLY A 395 36.58 -8.59 -8.68
N GLU A 396 37.35 -9.57 -9.12
CA GLU A 396 38.38 -10.25 -8.34
C GLU A 396 39.76 -9.71 -8.73
N LYS A 397 40.19 -8.64 -8.06
CA LYS A 397 41.61 -8.41 -7.85
C LYS A 397 42.05 -9.15 -6.60
N GLY A 398 42.80 -10.23 -6.80
CA GLY A 398 43.90 -10.62 -5.91
C GLY A 398 43.65 -11.81 -4.99
N THR A 399 44.12 -12.99 -5.42
CA THR A 399 45.15 -13.73 -4.69
C THR A 399 45.91 -14.62 -5.67
N ASP A 400 47.13 -14.18 -6.03
CA ASP A 400 48.15 -15.08 -6.56
C ASP A 400 48.46 -16.15 -5.50
N VAL A 401 48.00 -17.37 -5.74
CA VAL A 401 48.48 -18.54 -5.02
C VAL A 401 49.75 -19.00 -5.73
N GLN A 402 50.92 -18.69 -5.13
CA GLN A 402 52.17 -19.32 -5.52
C GLN A 402 52.06 -20.84 -5.36
N PRO A 403 52.53 -21.65 -6.33
CA PRO A 403 52.61 -23.09 -6.16
C PRO A 403 53.76 -23.43 -5.21
N SER A 404 53.42 -24.02 -4.06
CA SER A 404 54.39 -24.58 -3.13
C SER A 404 55.03 -25.84 -3.71
N SER A 405 56.37 -25.85 -3.75
CA SER A 405 57.19 -27.01 -4.11
C SER A 405 56.93 -28.23 -3.22
N PRO A 406 57.09 -29.46 -3.77
CA PRO A 406 56.83 -30.70 -3.05
C PRO A 406 57.95 -30.98 -2.03
N ARG A 407 57.58 -31.31 -0.78
CA ARG A 407 58.48 -31.94 0.19
C ARG A 407 58.72 -33.39 -0.23
N GLN A 408 59.99 -33.73 -0.43
CA GLN A 408 60.46 -35.10 -0.54
C GLN A 408 60.25 -35.83 0.80
N VAL A 409 59.96 -37.13 0.68
CA VAL A 409 59.69 -38.11 1.74
C VAL A 409 60.94 -38.41 2.57
#